data_AF-B3RNJ9-F1
#
_entry.id   AF-B3RNJ9-F1
#
_cell.length_a   1.000
_cell.length_b   1.000
_cell.length_c   1.000
_cell.angle_alpha   90.00
_cell.angle_beta   90.00
_cell.angle_gamma   90.00
#
_symmetry.space_group_name_H-M   'P 1'
#
loop_
_entity.id
_entity.type
_entity.pdbx_description
1 polymer ?
#
loop_
_entity_poly.entity_id
_entity_poly.type
_entity_poly.pdbx_seq_one_letter_code
_entity_poly.pdbx_strand_id
1 'polypeptide(L)'
;MVMALLKVYVNSLNGIEAFARFLKSEFSDENIKFWLACEEFRKIDNKGEIESRAKWIYDTYVSRKAKTEINLDSKTRSHIRKRMESIDNNIFDQGQKCIKELMATDSYPRFIKSSKYRSLLA
;
A
#
# COMPACT_ATOMS: atom_id res chain seq x y z
N MET A 1 7.13 -7.40 17.58
CA MET A 1 6.29 -6.48 18.37
C MET A 1 5.55 -5.45 17.49
N VAL A 2 6.23 -4.68 16.61
CA VAL A 2 5.58 -3.70 15.70
C VAL A 2 4.57 -4.34 14.72
N MET A 3 4.84 -5.58 14.28
CA MET A 3 3.97 -6.35 13.37
C MET A 3 2.61 -6.75 13.96
N ALA A 4 2.46 -6.79 15.29
CA ALA A 4 1.20 -7.11 15.95
C ALA A 4 0.27 -5.88 16.05
N LEU A 5 0.85 -4.68 16.18
CA LEU A 5 0.08 -3.43 16.30
C LEU A 5 -0.59 -3.03 14.98
N LEU A 6 0.10 -3.18 13.85
CA LEU A 6 -0.54 -3.04 12.53
C LEU A 6 -1.62 -4.11 12.32
N LYS A 7 -1.42 -5.35 12.76
CA LYS A 7 -2.44 -6.41 12.64
C LYS A 7 -3.71 -6.15 13.46
N VAL A 8 -3.59 -5.50 14.62
CA VAL A 8 -4.76 -5.20 15.48
C VAL A 8 -5.55 -3.99 14.99
N TYR A 9 -4.90 -2.96 14.41
CA TYR A 9 -5.60 -1.73 13.97
C TYR A 9 -5.89 -1.65 12.46
N VAL A 10 -5.16 -2.35 11.60
CA VAL A 10 -5.51 -2.49 10.16
C VAL A 10 -6.75 -3.38 9.97
N ASN A 11 -7.19 -4.12 11.00
CA ASN A 11 -8.39 -4.95 10.92
C ASN A 11 -9.69 -4.24 11.38
N SER A 12 -9.65 -2.95 11.71
CA SER A 12 -10.87 -2.15 11.88
C SER A 12 -10.97 -1.08 10.80
N LEU A 13 -12.15 -0.94 10.18
CA LEU A 13 -12.41 0.08 9.16
C LEU A 13 -12.03 1.49 9.67
N ASN A 14 -12.32 1.76 10.94
CA ASN A 14 -12.01 3.03 11.61
C ASN A 14 -10.50 3.28 11.73
N GLY A 15 -9.70 2.24 12.00
CA GLY A 15 -8.25 2.35 12.11
C GLY A 15 -7.57 2.64 10.77
N ILE A 16 -7.99 1.94 9.72
CA ILE A 16 -7.51 2.19 8.35
C ILE A 16 -7.87 3.61 7.92
N GLU A 17 -9.12 4.03 8.12
CA GLU A 17 -9.58 5.35 7.68
C GLU A 17 -8.81 6.47 8.38
N ALA A 18 -8.61 6.36 9.69
CA ALA A 18 -7.87 7.37 10.43
C ALA A 18 -6.40 7.43 10.04
N PHE A 19 -5.77 6.28 9.79
CA PHE A 19 -4.39 6.23 9.30
C PHE A 19 -4.30 6.81 7.88
N ALA A 20 -5.25 6.51 6.99
CA ALA A 20 -5.31 7.10 5.66
C ALA A 20 -5.48 8.63 5.71
N ARG A 21 -6.33 9.14 6.61
CA ARG A 21 -6.47 10.59 6.86
C ARG A 21 -5.20 11.21 7.44
N PHE A 22 -4.41 10.47 8.21
CA PHE A 22 -3.11 10.92 8.71
C PHE A 22 -2.06 11.00 7.60
N LEU A 23 -1.93 9.94 6.79
CA LEU A 23 -1.02 9.92 5.64
C LEU A 23 -1.36 11.02 4.64
N LYS A 24 -2.65 11.28 4.40
CA LYS A 24 -3.08 12.38 3.52
C LYS A 24 -2.64 13.76 4.04
N SER A 25 -2.59 13.97 5.35
CA SER A 25 -2.07 15.23 5.91
C SER A 25 -0.54 15.34 5.84
N GLU A 26 0.16 14.24 5.63
CA GLU A 26 1.61 14.20 5.42
C GLU A 26 1.99 14.02 3.94
N PHE A 27 1.02 14.13 3.02
CA PHE A 27 1.22 13.93 1.58
C PHE A 27 1.86 12.58 1.23
N SER A 28 1.48 11.53 1.96
CA SER A 28 2.03 10.17 1.84
C SER A 28 0.93 9.08 1.70
N ASP A 29 -0.29 9.48 1.30
CA ASP A 29 -1.44 8.58 1.20
C ASP A 29 -1.38 7.62 0.01
N GLU A 30 -0.46 7.82 -0.94
CA GLU A 30 -0.14 6.85 -1.99
C GLU A 30 0.25 5.49 -1.41
N ASN A 31 0.93 5.45 -0.27
CA ASN A 31 1.45 4.23 0.33
C ASN A 31 0.32 3.29 0.79
N ILE A 32 -0.67 3.81 1.51
CA ILE A 32 -1.81 3.01 1.96
C ILE A 32 -2.75 2.68 0.81
N LYS A 33 -2.92 3.58 -0.17
CA LYS A 33 -3.74 3.33 -1.36
C LYS A 33 -3.19 2.19 -2.21
N PHE A 34 -1.88 2.19 -2.45
CA PHE A 34 -1.21 1.08 -3.13
C PHE A 34 -1.34 -0.22 -2.34
N TRP A 35 -1.11 -0.17 -1.02
CA TRP A 35 -1.20 -1.36 -0.18
C TRP A 35 -2.61 -1.99 -0.23
N LEU A 36 -3.67 -1.17 -0.12
CA LEU A 36 -5.06 -1.61 -0.25
C LEU A 36 -5.38 -2.13 -1.66
N ALA A 37 -4.88 -1.47 -2.71
CA ALA A 37 -5.06 -1.94 -4.08
C ALA A 37 -4.45 -3.33 -4.29
N CYS A 38 -3.33 -3.65 -3.64
CA CYS A 38 -2.73 -4.98 -3.68
C CYS A 38 -3.56 -6.03 -2.92
N GLU A 39 -4.14 -5.68 -1.76
CA GLU A 39 -5.04 -6.58 -1.02
C GLU A 39 -6.30 -6.93 -1.83
N GLU A 40 -6.88 -5.95 -2.53
CA GLU A 40 -8.04 -6.19 -3.39
C GLU A 40 -7.66 -6.97 -4.65
N PHE A 41 -6.50 -6.66 -5.26
CA PHE A 41 -6.01 -7.37 -6.43
C PHE A 41 -5.85 -8.88 -6.19
N ARG A 42 -5.34 -9.26 -5.01
CA ARG A 42 -5.11 -10.67 -4.64
C ARG A 42 -6.39 -11.51 -4.60
N LYS A 43 -7.55 -10.88 -4.42
CA LYS A 43 -8.86 -11.54 -4.34
C LYS A 43 -9.51 -11.76 -5.71
N ILE A 44 -8.90 -11.25 -6.78
CA ILE A 44 -9.45 -11.35 -8.14
C ILE A 44 -9.08 -12.72 -8.72
N ASP A 45 -10.09 -13.48 -9.13
CA ASP A 45 -9.91 -14.78 -9.79
C ASP A 45 -10.14 -14.72 -11.31
N ASN A 46 -10.81 -13.68 -11.80
CA ASN A 46 -11.08 -13.50 -13.22
C ASN A 46 -9.81 -13.04 -13.96
N LYS A 47 -9.31 -13.84 -14.91
CA LYS A 47 -8.09 -13.53 -15.68
C LYS A 47 -8.11 -12.18 -16.41
N GLY A 48 -9.23 -11.80 -17.02
CA GLY A 48 -9.35 -10.50 -17.70
C GLY A 48 -9.35 -9.32 -16.73
N GLU A 49 -9.94 -9.51 -15.55
CA GLU A 49 -9.88 -8.50 -14.48
C GLU A 49 -8.48 -8.41 -13.86
N ILE A 50 -7.78 -9.54 -13.69
CA ILE A 50 -6.39 -9.57 -13.21
C ILE A 50 -5.50 -8.72 -14.12
N GLU A 51 -5.53 -8.92 -15.43
CA GLU A 51 -4.66 -8.18 -16.36
C GLU A 51 -4.96 -6.68 -16.34
N SER A 52 -6.23 -6.30 -16.43
CA SER A 52 -6.66 -4.90 -16.43
C SER A 52 -6.34 -4.21 -15.10
N ARG A 53 -6.57 -4.88 -13.97
CA ARG A 53 -6.26 -4.34 -12.64
C ARG A 53 -4.76 -4.23 -12.39
N ALA A 54 -3.97 -5.23 -12.78
CA ALA A 54 -2.52 -5.18 -12.63
C ALA A 54 -1.93 -4.01 -13.42
N LYS A 55 -2.39 -3.79 -14.66
CA LYS A 55 -1.96 -2.64 -15.46
C LYS A 55 -2.32 -1.31 -14.79
N TRP A 56 -3.54 -1.19 -14.28
CA TRP A 56 -3.98 0.01 -13.56
C TRP A 56 -3.12 0.28 -12.31
N ILE A 57 -2.82 -0.74 -11.49
CA ILE A 57 -1.95 -0.60 -10.32
C ILE A 57 -0.54 -0.16 -10.74
N TYR A 58 0.01 -0.79 -11.79
CA TYR A 58 1.34 -0.47 -12.29
C TYR A 58 1.43 1.00 -12.76
N ASP A 59 0.49 1.45 -13.59
CA ASP A 59 0.49 2.79 -14.15
C ASP A 59 0.17 3.88 -13.10
N THR A 60 -0.58 3.52 -12.06
CA THR A 60 -0.98 4.45 -10.99
C THR A 60 0.09 4.63 -9.92
N TYR A 61 0.84 3.57 -9.58
CA TYR A 61 1.74 3.57 -8.41
C TYR A 61 3.19 3.18 -8.71
N VAL A 62 3.45 2.27 -9.65
CA VAL A 62 4.78 1.63 -9.80
C VAL A 62 5.63 2.27 -10.91
N SER A 63 4.98 2.69 -12.00
CA SER A 63 5.64 3.31 -13.13
C SER A 63 6.35 4.60 -12.72
N ARG A 64 7.55 4.86 -13.27
CA ARG A 64 8.24 6.17 -13.08
C ARG A 64 7.49 7.36 -13.68
N LYS A 65 6.43 7.10 -14.44
CA LYS A 65 5.54 8.12 -15.01
C LYS A 65 4.24 8.24 -14.22
N ALA A 66 4.08 7.48 -13.15
CA ALA A 66 2.89 7.49 -12.31
C ALA A 66 2.75 8.86 -11.64
N LYS A 67 1.54 9.42 -11.67
CA LYS A 67 1.21 10.65 -10.92
C LYS A 67 1.26 10.44 -9.41
N THR A 68 1.11 9.19 -8.97
CA THR A 68 1.01 8.77 -7.58
C THR A 68 2.09 7.71 -7.29
N GLU A 69 3.32 7.96 -7.77
CA GLU A 69 4.44 7.02 -7.64
C GLU A 69 4.76 6.73 -6.16
N ILE A 70 4.80 5.45 -5.80
CA ILE A 70 5.26 5.02 -4.48
C ILE A 70 6.79 4.94 -4.42
N ASN A 71 7.36 5.17 -3.23
CA ASN A 71 8.80 5.09 -3.03
C ASN A 71 9.29 3.63 -3.05
N LEU A 72 9.61 3.12 -4.25
CA LEU A 72 10.20 1.80 -4.47
C LEU A 72 11.64 1.89 -4.96
N ASP A 73 12.49 1.01 -4.44
CA ASP A 73 13.84 0.84 -4.94
C ASP A 73 13.83 0.33 -6.41
N SER A 74 14.92 0.60 -7.13
CA SER A 74 15.01 0.28 -8.56
C SER A 74 14.92 -1.22 -8.86
N LYS A 75 15.38 -2.09 -7.94
CA LYS A 75 15.36 -3.54 -8.12
C LYS A 75 13.93 -4.06 -8.02
N THR A 76 13.18 -3.63 -7.01
CA THR A 76 11.76 -4.02 -6.82
C THR A 76 10.90 -3.53 -7.99
N ARG A 77 11.08 -2.28 -8.43
CA ARG A 77 10.35 -1.73 -9.59
C ARG A 77 10.66 -2.51 -10.88
N SER A 78 11.93 -2.85 -11.12
CA SER A 78 12.34 -3.64 -12.29
C SER A 78 11.76 -5.05 -12.25
N HIS A 79 11.71 -5.67 -11.07
CA HIS A 79 11.11 -6.98 -10.88
C HIS A 79 9.62 -6.98 -11.23
N ILE A 80 8.84 -6.03 -10.70
CA ILE A 80 7.41 -5.88 -11.03
C ILE A 80 7.24 -5.64 -12.54
N ARG A 81 8.03 -4.74 -13.14
CA ARG A 81 7.97 -4.46 -14.58
C ARG A 81 8.14 -5.71 -15.44
N LYS A 82 9.12 -6.56 -15.14
CA LYS A 82 9.35 -7.81 -15.90
C LYS A 82 8.17 -8.77 -15.76
N ARG A 83 7.59 -8.85 -14.56
CA ARG A 83 6.43 -9.71 -14.30
C ARG A 83 5.14 -9.23 -14.96
N MET A 84 5.07 -7.98 -15.43
CA MET A 84 3.93 -7.50 -16.22
C MET A 84 3.79 -8.24 -17.57
N GLU A 85 4.83 -8.94 -18.04
CA GLU A 85 4.77 -9.80 -19.24
C GLU A 85 4.04 -11.13 -18.98
N SER A 86 3.95 -11.55 -17.72
CA SER A 86 3.27 -12.77 -17.27
C SER A 86 2.64 -12.53 -15.91
N ILE A 87 1.46 -11.89 -15.93
CA ILE A 87 0.77 -11.42 -14.73
C ILE A 87 0.21 -12.61 -13.92
N ASP A 88 0.41 -12.55 -12.61
CA ASP A 88 -0.24 -13.42 -11.63
C ASP A 88 -0.68 -12.61 -10.40
N ASN A 89 -1.44 -13.24 -9.51
CA ASN A 89 -2.05 -12.60 -8.33
C ASN A 89 -1.03 -12.13 -7.28
N ASN A 90 0.24 -12.50 -7.43
CA ASN A 90 1.32 -12.21 -6.48
C ASN A 90 2.37 -11.25 -7.07
N ILE A 91 2.07 -10.60 -8.20
CA ILE A 91 2.99 -9.69 -8.90
C ILE A 91 3.46 -8.51 -8.02
N PHE A 92 2.61 -8.04 -7.11
CA PHE A 92 2.88 -6.89 -6.26
C PHE A 92 3.41 -7.22 -4.86
N ASP A 93 3.55 -8.50 -4.48
CA ASP A 93 3.86 -8.92 -3.10
C ASP A 93 5.12 -8.26 -2.54
N GLN A 94 6.18 -8.21 -3.33
CA GLN A 94 7.43 -7.59 -2.92
C GLN A 94 7.26 -6.08 -2.70
N GLY A 95 6.62 -5.39 -3.65
CA GLY A 95 6.35 -3.95 -3.53
C GLY A 95 5.45 -3.65 -2.33
N GLN A 96 4.38 -4.43 -2.15
CA GLN A 96 3.44 -4.31 -1.04
C GLN A 96 4.15 -4.48 0.30
N LYS A 97 5.07 -5.44 0.41
CA LYS A 97 5.89 -5.64 1.61
C LYS A 97 6.78 -4.43 1.90
N CYS A 98 7.49 -3.92 0.89
CA CYS A 98 8.36 -2.74 1.05
C CYS A 98 7.57 -1.51 1.53
N ILE A 99 6.41 -1.25 0.93
CA ILE A 99 5.57 -0.10 1.33
C ILE A 99 4.96 -0.28 2.72
N LYS A 100 4.57 -1.50 3.08
CA LYS A 100 4.13 -1.82 4.43
C LYS A 100 5.24 -1.53 5.46
N GLU A 101 6.47 -1.95 5.17
CA GLU A 101 7.62 -1.71 6.03
C GLU A 101 7.93 -0.22 6.14
N LEU A 102 7.89 0.53 5.03
CA LEU A 102 8.05 1.98 5.00
C LEU A 102 7.03 2.69 5.90
N MET A 103 5.74 2.38 5.74
CA MET A 103 4.70 2.96 6.61
C MET A 103 4.91 2.59 8.08
N ALA A 104 5.34 1.36 8.37
CA ALA A 104 5.55 0.87 9.72
C ALA A 104 6.74 1.55 10.44
N THR A 105 7.78 1.95 9.69
CA THR A 105 9.00 2.56 10.25
C THR A 105 8.97 4.09 10.22
N ASP A 106 8.27 4.71 9.28
CA ASP A 106 8.21 6.16 9.13
C ASP A 106 6.90 6.77 9.68
N SER A 107 5.78 6.54 9.00
CA SER A 107 4.55 7.29 9.25
C SER A 107 3.75 6.75 10.44
N TYR A 108 3.79 5.44 10.68
CA TYR A 108 3.04 4.80 11.77
C TYR A 108 3.49 5.24 13.18
N PRO A 109 4.80 5.35 13.49
CA PRO A 109 5.25 5.92 14.77
C PRO A 109 4.81 7.37 15.01
N ARG A 110 4.67 8.17 13.94
CA ARG A 110 4.12 9.54 14.03
C ARG A 110 2.61 9.52 14.23
N PHE A 111 1.90 8.64 13.53
CA PHE A 111 0.45 8.48 13.66
C PHE A 111 0.02 8.20 15.10
N ILE A 112 0.65 7.21 15.77
CA ILE A 112 0.29 6.84 17.16
C ILE A 112 0.56 7.96 18.18
N LYS A 113 1.44 8.92 17.85
CA LYS A 113 1.73 10.09 18.69
C LYS A 113 0.82 11.28 18.37
N SER A 114 0.16 11.27 17.21
CA SER A 114 -0.66 12.37 16.71
C SER A 114 -1.96 12.54 17.49
N SER A 115 -2.50 13.76 17.44
CA SER A 115 -3.84 14.05 17.98
C SER A 115 -4.93 13.21 17.29
N LYS A 116 -4.78 12.91 16.00
CA LYS A 116 -5.72 12.08 15.23
C LYS A 116 -5.90 10.69 15.84
N TYR A 117 -4.81 10.07 16.29
CA TYR A 117 -4.87 8.78 16.96
C TYR A 117 -5.51 8.90 18.34
N ARG A 118 -5.21 9.96 19.10
CA ARG A 118 -5.84 10.20 20.42
C ARG A 118 -7.36 10.37 20.31
N SER A 119 -7.84 11.05 19.27
CA SER A 119 -9.27 11.21 19.00
C SER A 119 -10.00 9.91 18.64
N LEU A 120 -9.30 8.83 18.26
CA LEU A 120 -9.91 7.52 18.03
C LEU A 120 -10.11 6.71 19.31
N LEU A 121 -9.38 7.06 20.37
CA LEU A 121 -9.41 6.38 21.66
C LEU A 121 -10.38 7.03 22.66
N ALA A 122 -10.91 8.21 22.31
CA ALA A 122 -11.88 8.97 23.09
C ALA A 122 -13.31 8.58 22.69
#